data_AF-A0A5C6CFE6-F1
#
_entry.id   AF-A0A5C6CFE6-F1
#
_cell.length_a   1.000
_cell.length_b   1.000
_cell.length_c   1.000
_cell.angle_alpha   90.00
_cell.angle_beta   90.00
_cell.angle_gamma   90.00
#
_symmetry.space_group_name_H-M   'P 1'
#
loop_
_entity.id
_entity.type
_entity.pdbx_description
1 polymer ?
#
loop_
_entity_poly.entity_id
_entity_poly.type
_entity_poly.pdbx_seq_one_letter_code
_entity_poly.pdbx_strand_id
1 'polypeptide(L)'
;MSLNNDQLAIVKDELTNDPTGLGLSTLAQDDEANANLLNEIRESIQVYRASVASNDFTVPVDEWNGLTDGQRSWLTHEMADGSVNPSVFAPEFNKLFSAQTAARVAFDAVAKESASRARELLGVYVHVTPSDVANARNA
;
A
#
# COMPACT_ATOMS: atom_id res chain seq x y z
N MET A 1 -17.33 -11.71 -0.73
CA MET A 1 -17.95 -10.52 -1.35
C MET A 1 -17.48 -10.50 -2.78
N SER A 2 -18.39 -10.44 -3.75
CA SER A 2 -18.01 -10.36 -5.17
C SER A 2 -17.57 -8.94 -5.51
N LEU A 3 -16.64 -8.80 -6.45
CA LEU A 3 -16.17 -7.50 -6.91
C LEU A 3 -17.29 -6.72 -7.62
N ASN A 4 -17.31 -5.40 -7.45
CA ASN A 4 -18.19 -4.51 -8.22
C ASN A 4 -17.59 -4.22 -9.61
N ASN A 5 -18.36 -3.58 -10.51
CA ASN A 5 -17.93 -3.34 -11.89
C ASN A 5 -16.63 -2.53 -12.00
N ASP A 6 -16.42 -1.53 -11.14
CA ASP A 6 -15.20 -0.73 -11.14
C ASP A 6 -13.99 -1.57 -10.72
N GLN A 7 -14.16 -2.41 -9.71
CA GLN A 7 -13.13 -3.34 -9.25
C GLN A 7 -12.83 -4.42 -10.31
N LEU A 8 -13.84 -4.91 -11.02
CA LEU A 8 -13.66 -5.84 -12.13
C LEU A 8 -12.87 -5.19 -13.28
N ALA A 9 -13.14 -3.93 -13.60
CA ALA A 9 -12.38 -3.19 -14.61
C ALA A 9 -10.90 -3.01 -14.22
N ILE A 10 -10.62 -2.74 -12.94
CA ILE A 10 -9.24 -2.66 -12.42
C ILE A 10 -8.53 -4.01 -12.56
N VAL A 11 -9.18 -5.11 -12.14
CA VAL A 11 -8.60 -6.46 -12.27
C VAL A 11 -8.40 -6.82 -13.74
N LYS A 12 -9.32 -6.44 -14.63
CA LYS A 12 -9.17 -6.66 -16.08
C LYS A 12 -7.94 -5.98 -16.64
N ASP A 13 -7.72 -4.71 -16.26
CA ASP A 13 -6.54 -3.96 -16.68
C ASP A 13 -5.25 -4.64 -16.21
N GLU A 14 -5.22 -5.09 -14.95
CA GLU A 14 -4.09 -5.83 -14.39
C GLU A 14 -3.82 -7.13 -15.15
N LEU A 15 -4.85 -7.94 -15.44
CA LEU A 15 -4.71 -9.19 -16.22
C LEU A 15 -4.22 -8.94 -17.65
N THR A 16 -4.55 -7.78 -18.22
CA THR A 16 -4.24 -7.45 -19.62
C THR A 16 -2.82 -6.90 -19.76
N ASN A 17 -2.41 -6.05 -18.83
CA ASN A 17 -1.15 -5.30 -18.93
C ASN A 17 -0.01 -5.94 -18.13
N ASP A 18 -0.32 -6.75 -17.12
CA ASP A 18 0.61 -7.36 -16.17
C ASP A 18 1.80 -6.43 -15.80
N PRO A 19 1.52 -5.22 -15.29
CA PRO A 19 2.55 -4.20 -15.08
C PRO A 19 3.61 -4.62 -14.07
N THR A 20 3.29 -5.61 -13.23
CA THR A 20 4.18 -6.15 -12.21
C THR A 20 4.92 -7.41 -12.68
N GLY A 21 4.60 -7.94 -13.86
CA GLY A 21 5.24 -9.12 -14.43
C GLY A 21 5.00 -10.38 -13.60
N LEU A 22 3.82 -10.51 -12.99
CA LEU A 22 3.46 -11.67 -12.16
C LEU A 22 3.17 -12.93 -12.99
N GLY A 23 3.08 -12.80 -14.31
CA GLY A 23 2.70 -13.90 -15.20
C GLY A 23 1.19 -14.04 -15.33
N LEU A 24 0.46 -12.92 -15.20
CA LEU A 24 -0.99 -12.92 -15.37
C LEU A 24 -1.36 -13.15 -16.83
N SER A 25 -2.49 -13.81 -17.05
CA SER A 25 -2.99 -14.10 -18.39
C SER A 25 -4.48 -13.79 -18.51
N THR A 26 -4.96 -13.64 -19.75
CA THR A 26 -6.39 -13.48 -20.06
C THR A 26 -7.05 -14.81 -20.47
N LEU A 27 -6.39 -15.96 -20.31
CA LEU A 27 -6.92 -17.26 -20.69
C LEU A 27 -7.84 -17.84 -19.61
N ALA A 28 -8.96 -18.45 -20.02
CA ALA A 28 -9.95 -19.05 -19.11
C ALA A 28 -9.43 -20.16 -18.22
N GLN A 29 -8.48 -20.95 -18.72
CA GLN A 29 -7.86 -22.01 -17.95
C GLN A 29 -6.96 -21.51 -16.83
N ASP A 30 -6.54 -20.23 -16.87
CA ASP A 30 -5.62 -19.64 -15.90
C ASP A 30 -6.36 -18.85 -14.80
N ASP A 31 -7.69 -18.84 -14.79
CA ASP A 31 -8.50 -18.06 -13.83
C ASP A 31 -8.15 -18.40 -12.37
N GLU A 32 -7.86 -19.68 -12.08
CA GLU A 32 -7.41 -20.12 -10.76
C GLU A 32 -5.98 -19.68 -10.44
N ALA A 33 -5.07 -19.81 -11.41
CA ALA A 33 -3.67 -19.39 -11.26
C ALA A 33 -3.57 -17.88 -11.03
N ASN A 34 -4.29 -17.09 -11.83
CA ASN A 34 -4.40 -15.64 -11.70
C ASN A 34 -4.96 -15.24 -10.33
N ALA A 35 -6.04 -15.89 -9.86
CA ALA A 35 -6.57 -15.63 -8.53
C ALA A 35 -5.53 -15.89 -7.44
N ASN A 36 -4.79 -17.00 -7.52
CA ASN A 36 -3.72 -17.30 -6.57
C ASN A 36 -2.60 -16.25 -6.62
N LEU A 37 -2.15 -15.87 -7.82
CA LEU A 37 -1.13 -14.83 -8.01
C LEU A 37 -1.59 -13.47 -7.45
N LEU A 38 -2.83 -13.06 -7.71
CA LEU A 38 -3.36 -11.78 -7.22
C LEU A 38 -3.51 -11.74 -5.69
N ASN A 39 -3.74 -12.88 -5.05
CA ASN A 39 -3.94 -12.98 -3.60
C ASN A 39 -2.67 -13.28 -2.79
N GLU A 40 -1.61 -13.77 -3.43
CA GLU A 40 -0.35 -14.07 -2.75
C GLU A 40 0.26 -12.80 -2.14
N ILE A 41 0.58 -12.87 -0.84
CA ILE A 41 1.29 -11.81 -0.11
C ILE A 41 2.77 -11.84 -0.49
N ARG A 42 3.32 -10.70 -0.95
CA ARG A 42 4.72 -10.60 -1.38
C ARG A 42 5.41 -9.43 -0.69
N GLU A 43 6.69 -9.60 -0.36
CA GLU A 43 7.49 -8.50 0.21
C GLU A 43 7.72 -7.36 -0.79
N SER A 44 7.75 -7.67 -2.09
CA SER A 44 7.89 -6.70 -3.18
C SER A 44 6.67 -5.82 -3.38
N ILE A 45 5.50 -6.20 -2.83
CA ILE A 45 4.26 -5.43 -2.90
C ILE A 45 3.99 -4.87 -1.50
N GLN A 46 4.04 -3.55 -1.38
CA GLN A 46 3.89 -2.88 -0.10
C GLN A 46 2.73 -1.89 -0.13
N VAL A 47 1.84 -2.00 0.85
CA VAL A 47 0.74 -1.04 1.06
C VAL A 47 0.90 -0.37 2.42
N TYR A 48 0.32 0.81 2.57
CA TYR A 48 0.25 1.44 3.89
C TYR A 48 -0.65 0.62 4.82
N ARG A 49 -0.15 0.41 6.04
CA ARG A 49 -0.95 -0.12 7.15
C ARG A 49 -2.10 0.83 7.45
N ALA A 50 -3.19 0.31 7.99
CA ALA A 50 -4.35 1.13 8.36
C ALA A 50 -4.04 2.10 9.52
N SER A 51 -3.17 1.69 10.43
CA SER A 51 -2.73 2.47 11.58
C SER A 51 -1.35 1.97 12.04
N VAL A 52 -0.52 2.89 12.51
CA VAL A 52 0.78 2.60 13.13
C VAL A 52 0.90 3.42 14.41
N ALA A 53 1.47 2.82 15.44
CA ALA A 53 1.62 3.49 16.71
C ALA A 53 2.64 4.64 16.59
N SER A 54 2.34 5.80 17.14
CA SER A 54 3.19 6.99 16.96
C SER A 54 4.61 6.80 17.52
N ASN A 55 4.76 5.91 18.50
CA ASN A 55 6.04 5.54 19.10
C ASN A 55 6.91 4.61 18.23
N ASP A 56 6.34 4.01 17.17
CA ASP A 56 7.12 3.22 16.21
C ASP A 56 7.88 4.11 15.23
N PHE A 57 7.50 5.39 15.12
CA PHE A 57 8.24 6.37 14.33
C PHE A 57 9.41 6.92 15.13
N THR A 58 10.59 6.89 14.51
CA THR A 58 11.80 7.50 15.07
C THR A 58 12.30 8.57 14.13
N VAL A 59 12.43 9.80 14.64
CA VAL A 59 13.13 10.89 13.96
C VAL A 59 14.48 11.07 14.64
N PRO A 60 15.60 10.83 13.94
CA PRO A 60 16.93 11.10 14.47
C PRO A 60 17.09 12.55 14.94
N VAL A 61 17.88 12.76 16.01
CA VAL A 61 17.98 14.08 16.67
C VAL A 61 18.55 15.16 15.75
N ASP A 62 19.46 14.79 14.86
CA ASP A 62 20.06 15.65 13.84
C ASP A 62 19.02 16.08 12.81
N GLU A 63 18.22 15.14 12.31
CA GLU A 63 17.11 15.44 11.38
C GLU A 63 16.02 16.27 12.06
N TRP A 64 15.70 15.99 13.33
CA TRP A 64 14.78 16.79 14.13
C TRP A 64 15.26 18.24 14.31
N ASN A 65 16.54 18.42 14.60
CA ASN A 65 17.13 19.75 14.77
C ASN A 65 17.21 20.54 13.46
N GLY A 66 17.19 19.85 12.31
CA GLY A 66 17.11 20.47 10.99
C GLY A 66 15.73 21.08 10.66
N LEU A 67 14.70 20.77 11.45
CA LEU A 67 13.35 21.25 11.22
C LEU A 67 13.11 22.65 11.80
N THR A 68 12.30 23.43 11.10
CA THR A 68 11.72 24.68 11.62
C THR A 68 10.78 24.40 12.80
N ASP A 69 10.54 25.41 13.65
CA ASP A 69 9.64 25.27 14.80
C ASP A 69 8.21 24.85 14.38
N GLY A 70 7.73 25.37 13.23
CA GLY A 70 6.43 24.99 12.68
C GLY A 70 6.36 23.51 12.29
N GLN A 71 7.42 22.97 11.69
CA GLN A 71 7.49 21.56 11.31
C GLN A 71 7.59 20.64 12.54
N ARG A 72 8.37 21.05 13.56
CA ARG A 72 8.43 20.33 14.84
C ARG A 72 7.09 20.33 15.57
N SER A 73 6.39 21.46 15.57
CA SER A 73 5.06 21.59 16.15
C SER A 73 4.05 20.68 15.45
N TRP A 74 4.02 20.70 14.10
CA TRP A 74 3.16 19.82 13.32
C TRP A 74 3.42 18.35 13.61
N LEU A 75 4.68 17.89 13.54
CA LEU A 75 5.04 16.50 13.86
C LEU A 75 4.61 16.08 15.27
N THR A 76 4.84 16.96 16.26
CA THR A 76 4.44 16.69 17.65
C THR A 76 2.93 16.56 17.76
N HIS A 77 2.17 17.38 17.05
CA HIS A 77 0.71 17.36 17.07
C HIS A 77 0.16 16.08 16.43
N GLU A 78 0.62 15.72 15.24
CA GLU A 78 0.17 14.50 14.54
C GLU A 78 0.50 13.23 15.33
N MET A 79 1.64 13.21 16.03
CA MET A 79 2.05 12.05 16.83
C MET A 79 1.38 11.98 18.21
N ALA A 80 0.69 13.04 18.66
CA ALA A 80 0.15 13.14 20.02
C ALA A 80 -0.99 12.15 20.30
N ASP A 81 -1.74 11.75 19.28
CA ASP A 81 -2.90 10.85 19.40
C ASP A 81 -2.52 9.37 19.62
N GLY A 82 -1.22 9.06 19.69
CA GLY A 82 -0.69 7.72 19.97
C GLY A 82 -0.71 6.74 18.80
N SER A 83 -1.45 7.04 17.74
CA SER A 83 -1.35 6.35 16.45
C SER A 83 -1.62 7.30 15.29
N VAL A 84 -1.07 6.99 14.12
CA VAL A 84 -1.33 7.74 12.89
C VAL A 84 -1.86 6.79 11.82
N ASN A 85 -2.61 7.33 10.87
CA ASN A 85 -2.89 6.66 9.61
C ASN A 85 -1.78 7.03 8.60
N PRO A 86 -0.88 6.10 8.24
CA PRO A 86 0.24 6.40 7.34
C PRO A 86 -0.19 6.94 5.98
N SER A 87 -1.32 6.48 5.43
CA SER A 87 -1.79 6.97 4.12
C SER A 87 -2.15 8.46 4.12
N VAL A 88 -2.57 9.00 5.27
CA VAL A 88 -2.91 10.42 5.45
C VAL A 88 -1.70 11.22 5.90
N PHE A 89 -0.86 10.64 6.74
CA PHE A 89 0.31 11.29 7.33
C PHE A 89 1.50 11.39 6.34
N ALA A 90 1.71 10.36 5.52
CA ALA A 90 2.87 10.26 4.63
C ALA A 90 3.02 11.48 3.70
N PRO A 91 2.00 12.01 3.00
CA PRO A 91 2.17 13.13 2.07
C PRO A 91 2.87 14.35 2.67
N GLU A 92 2.54 14.76 3.91
CA GLU A 92 3.19 15.89 4.57
C GLU A 92 4.54 15.49 5.17
N PHE A 93 4.62 14.33 5.82
CA PHE A 93 5.88 13.81 6.36
C PHE A 93 6.96 13.72 5.27
N ASN A 94 6.57 13.30 4.07
CA ASN A 94 7.44 13.12 2.91
C ASN A 94 7.98 14.43 2.33
N LYS A 95 7.36 15.58 2.65
CA LYS A 95 7.89 16.91 2.31
C LYS A 95 8.95 17.36 3.30
N LEU A 96 8.90 16.88 4.54
CA LEU A 96 9.88 17.18 5.58
C LEU A 96 11.15 16.35 5.42
N PHE A 97 10.98 15.08 5.05
CA PHE A 97 12.03 14.08 5.04
C PHE A 97 12.14 13.45 3.64
N SER A 98 13.27 13.73 2.96
CA SER A 98 13.55 13.14 1.64
C SER A 98 13.78 11.63 1.74
N ALA A 99 13.71 10.91 0.61
CA ALA A 99 13.83 9.45 0.58
C ALA A 99 15.14 8.89 1.17
N GLN A 100 16.20 9.69 1.28
CA GLN A 100 17.50 9.28 1.81
C GLN A 100 17.67 9.55 3.32
N THR A 101 16.72 10.25 3.95
CA THR A 101 16.76 10.52 5.39
C THR A 101 16.45 9.27 6.20
N ALA A 102 17.08 9.14 7.36
CA ALA A 102 16.86 8.01 8.26
C ALA A 102 15.44 8.02 8.85
N ALA A 103 14.85 9.19 9.14
CA ALA A 103 13.43 9.28 9.52
C ALA A 103 12.51 8.74 8.44
N ARG A 104 12.80 9.01 7.15
CA ARG A 104 11.99 8.50 6.04
C ARG A 104 12.12 7.00 5.87
N VAL A 105 13.33 6.46 5.95
CA VAL A 105 13.55 5.01 5.90
C VAL A 105 12.86 4.30 7.06
N ALA A 106 12.96 4.84 8.28
CA ALA A 106 12.30 4.29 9.45
C ALA A 106 10.77 4.36 9.32
N PHE A 107 10.23 5.49 8.85
CA PHE A 107 8.81 5.66 8.58
C PHE A 107 8.32 4.62 7.57
N ASP A 108 8.95 4.51 6.39
CA ASP A 108 8.53 3.57 5.36
C ASP A 108 8.55 2.11 5.85
N ALA A 109 9.51 1.75 6.71
CA ALA A 109 9.64 0.40 7.28
C ALA A 109 8.47 0.04 8.22
N VAL A 110 7.95 0.99 9.01
CA VAL A 110 6.84 0.74 9.94
C VAL A 110 5.48 1.04 9.33
N ALA A 111 5.41 2.02 8.43
CA ALA A 111 4.19 2.49 7.76
C ALA A 111 3.63 1.48 6.78
N LYS A 112 4.48 0.60 6.23
CA LYS A 112 4.12 -0.33 5.18
C LYS A 112 4.08 -1.76 5.68
N GLU A 113 3.30 -2.57 4.99
CA GLU A 113 3.25 -4.03 5.17
C GLU A 113 3.25 -4.72 3.82
N SER A 114 3.79 -5.94 3.80
CA SER A 114 3.70 -6.82 2.65
C SER A 114 2.23 -7.13 2.36
N ALA A 115 1.86 -7.09 1.09
CA ALA A 115 0.49 -7.23 0.67
C ALA A 115 0.37 -8.07 -0.60
N SER A 116 -0.87 -8.39 -0.93
CA SER A 116 -1.20 -8.99 -2.22
C SER A 116 -1.42 -7.92 -3.28
N ARG A 117 -1.28 -8.29 -4.55
CA ARG A 117 -1.58 -7.37 -5.66
C ARG A 117 -3.05 -6.94 -5.65
N ALA A 118 -3.95 -7.84 -5.28
CA ALA A 118 -5.37 -7.53 -5.08
C ALA A 118 -5.57 -6.44 -4.02
N ARG A 119 -4.86 -6.50 -2.89
CA ARG A 119 -4.95 -5.50 -1.81
C ARG A 119 -4.44 -4.13 -2.24
N GLU A 120 -3.35 -4.13 -3.00
CA GLU A 120 -2.74 -2.92 -3.56
C GLU A 120 -3.67 -2.24 -4.56
N LEU A 121 -4.20 -3.00 -5.52
CA LEU A 121 -5.08 -2.48 -6.58
C LEU A 121 -6.42 -1.97 -6.03
N LEU A 122 -7.03 -2.72 -5.14
CA LEU A 122 -8.43 -2.48 -4.74
C LEU A 122 -8.55 -1.63 -3.48
N GLY A 123 -7.43 -1.34 -2.80
CA GLY A 123 -7.43 -0.48 -1.61
C GLY A 123 -8.18 -1.07 -0.42
N VAL A 124 -8.65 -2.32 -0.50
CA VAL A 124 -9.35 -3.05 0.57
C VAL A 124 -8.87 -4.49 0.67
N TYR A 125 -9.03 -5.08 1.86
CA TYR A 125 -8.80 -6.52 2.06
C TYR A 125 -9.94 -7.31 1.40
N VAL A 126 -9.65 -7.85 0.22
CA VAL A 126 -10.56 -8.72 -0.53
C VAL A 126 -9.79 -9.92 -1.08
N HIS A 127 -10.43 -11.08 -1.02
CA HIS A 127 -9.92 -12.28 -1.65
C HIS A 127 -10.55 -12.40 -3.03
N VAL A 128 -9.73 -12.28 -4.08
CA VAL A 128 -10.18 -12.38 -5.48
C VAL A 128 -10.37 -13.85 -5.82
N THR A 129 -11.59 -14.26 -6.13
CA THR A 129 -11.87 -15.67 -6.49
C THR A 129 -11.61 -15.93 -7.97
N PRO A 130 -11.46 -17.20 -8.41
CA PRO A 130 -11.40 -17.53 -9.83
C PRO A 130 -12.63 -17.03 -10.61
N SER A 131 -13.80 -16.99 -9.97
CA SER A 131 -15.01 -16.41 -10.56
C SER A 131 -14.92 -14.89 -10.73
N ASP A 132 -14.30 -14.17 -9.79
CA ASP A 132 -14.05 -12.74 -9.95
C ASP A 132 -13.08 -12.47 -11.12
N VAL A 133 -12.04 -13.30 -11.29
CA VAL A 133 -11.12 -13.23 -12.43
C VAL A 133 -11.86 -13.49 -13.75
N ALA A 134 -12.68 -14.54 -13.79
CA ALA A 134 -13.50 -14.86 -14.96
C ALA A 134 -14.47 -13.73 -15.31
N ASN A 135 -15.10 -13.11 -14.30
CA ASN A 135 -15.97 -11.96 -14.48
C ASN A 135 -15.18 -10.73 -14.96
N ALA A 136 -14.00 -10.47 -14.40
CA ALA A 136 -13.15 -9.35 -14.78
C ALA A 136 -12.68 -9.44 -16.23
N ARG A 137 -12.27 -10.64 -16.70
CA ARG A 137 -11.94 -10.85 -18.12
C ARG A 137 -13.08 -10.42 -19.04
N ASN A 138 -14.32 -10.71 -18.64
CA ASN A 138 -15.52 -10.50 -19.45
C ASN A 138 -16.18 -9.13 -19.24
N ALA A 139 -15.68 -8.31 -18.31
CA ALA A 139 -16.24 -7.00 -17.94
C ALA A 139 -15.93 -5.91 -18.96
#